data_AF-A0A8T5TLL0-F1
#
_entry.id   AF-A0A8T5TLL0-F1
#
_cell.length_a   1.000
_cell.length_b   1.000
_cell.length_c   1.000
_cell.angle_alpha   90.00
_cell.angle_beta   90.00
_cell.angle_gamma   90.00
#
_symmetry.space_group_name_H-M   'P 1'
#
loop_
_entity.id
_entity.type
_entity.pdbx_description
1 polymer ?
#
loop_
_entity_poly.entity_id
_entity_poly.type
_entity_poly.pdbx_seq_one_letter_code
_entity_poly.pdbx_strand_id
1 'polypeptide(L)'
;MKKSEELGLCPNCNCSIILHKTLNYKRYAKCEICGNSYPLPNQGRIDNSALICPQRKFPILIIEIKDKKAYFWVDNPCYDCEKYNNCEPVQELIKEFIKMEVYGYTKEK
;
A
#
# COMPACT_ATOMS: atom_id res chain seq x y z
N MET A 1 -20.32 10.86 -10.39
CA MET A 1 -19.38 11.08 -9.27
C MET A 1 -18.46 9.86 -9.19
N LYS A 2 -17.14 10.01 -9.37
CA LYS A 2 -16.21 8.89 -9.18
C LYS A 2 -16.13 8.60 -7.69
N LYS A 3 -16.41 7.36 -7.27
CA LYS A 3 -16.16 6.89 -5.90
C LYS A 3 -14.70 7.20 -5.57
N SER A 4 -14.49 8.02 -4.55
CA SER A 4 -13.21 8.16 -3.86
C SER A 4 -12.95 6.85 -3.12
N GLU A 5 -11.92 6.11 -3.52
CA GLU A 5 -11.50 4.90 -2.79
C GLU A 5 -10.67 5.33 -1.57
N GLU A 6 -11.11 4.91 -0.39
CA GLU A 6 -10.38 5.13 0.86
C GLU A 6 -9.26 4.10 1.00
N LEU A 7 -8.04 4.58 1.20
CA LEU A 7 -6.82 3.75 1.27
C LEU A 7 -6.35 3.49 2.70
N GLY A 8 -6.99 4.10 3.71
CA GLY A 8 -6.65 3.97 5.12
C GLY A 8 -6.57 5.32 5.83
N LEU A 9 -5.95 5.36 7.01
CA LEU A 9 -5.87 6.55 7.85
C LEU A 9 -4.50 7.24 7.77
N CYS A 10 -4.50 8.56 7.83
CA CYS A 10 -3.29 9.37 7.88
C CYS A 10 -2.73 9.40 9.30
N PRO A 11 -1.44 9.08 9.52
CA PRO A 11 -0.86 9.08 10.86
C PRO A 11 -0.75 10.47 11.50
N ASN A 12 -0.80 11.54 10.71
CA ASN A 12 -0.65 12.91 11.23
C ASN A 12 -1.93 13.45 11.86
N CYS A 13 -3.09 13.12 11.30
CA CYS A 13 -4.38 13.68 11.74
C CYS A 13 -5.48 12.62 11.92
N ASN A 14 -5.14 11.35 11.75
CA ASN A 14 -6.04 10.20 11.86
C ASN A 14 -7.30 10.29 10.95
N CYS A 15 -7.18 10.99 9.84
CA CYS A 15 -8.26 11.14 8.85
C CYS A 15 -8.03 10.25 7.63
N SER A 16 -9.09 9.95 6.88
CA SER A 16 -9.04 9.13 5.69
C SER A 16 -8.08 9.67 4.62
N ILE A 17 -7.29 8.76 4.05
CA ILE A 17 -6.48 8.97 2.85
C ILE A 17 -7.31 8.50 1.66
N ILE A 18 -7.43 9.37 0.66
CA ILE A 18 -8.25 9.14 -0.52
C ILE A 18 -7.36 8.93 -1.74
N LEU A 19 -7.75 8.01 -2.61
CA LEU A 19 -7.18 7.84 -3.94
C LEU A 19 -7.67 8.96 -4.88
N HIS A 20 -6.74 9.73 -5.43
CA HIS A 20 -7.01 10.72 -6.47
C HIS A 20 -6.36 10.31 -7.79
N LYS A 21 -7.05 10.67 -8.89
CA LYS A 21 -6.57 10.45 -10.26
C LYS A 21 -6.60 11.77 -11.03
N THR A 22 -5.46 12.15 -11.57
CA THR A 22 -5.33 13.32 -12.45
C THR A 22 -5.89 13.04 -13.85
N LEU A 23 -6.11 14.11 -14.64
CA LEU A 23 -6.49 14.00 -16.05
C LEU A 23 -5.46 13.23 -16.89
N ASN A 24 -4.18 13.30 -16.51
CA ASN A 24 -3.08 12.58 -17.17
C ASN A 24 -2.91 11.14 -16.67
N TYR A 25 -3.96 10.55 -16.09
CA TYR A 25 -3.96 9.19 -15.53
C TYR A 25 -2.99 8.92 -14.37
N LYS A 26 -2.25 9.93 -13.89
CA LYS A 26 -1.41 9.81 -12.69
C LYS A 26 -2.27 9.62 -11.44
N ARG A 27 -1.85 8.71 -10.56
CA ARG A 27 -2.54 8.44 -9.29
C ARG A 27 -1.71 8.95 -8.12
N TYR A 28 -2.39 9.46 -7.10
CA TYR A 28 -1.78 9.86 -5.84
C TYR A 28 -2.76 9.64 -4.70
N ALA A 29 -2.22 9.32 -3.53
CA ALA A 29 -2.95 9.32 -2.29
C ALA A 29 -2.89 10.70 -1.66
N LYS A 30 -3.98 11.20 -1.10
CA LYS A 30 -4.00 12.47 -0.38
C LYS A 30 -4.91 12.39 0.83
N CYS A 31 -4.45 12.92 1.94
CA CYS A 31 -5.30 13.20 3.09
C CYS A 31 -5.96 14.58 2.90
N GLU A 32 -7.29 14.62 2.96
CA GLU A 32 -8.04 15.86 2.73
C GLU A 32 -7.93 16.87 3.87
N ILE A 33 -7.51 16.44 5.07
CA ILE A 33 -7.42 17.32 6.24
C ILE A 33 -6.03 17.91 6.43
N CYS A 34 -4.98 17.09 6.50
CA CYS A 34 -3.60 17.59 6.70
C CYS A 34 -2.88 17.96 5.39
N GLY A 35 -3.48 17.66 4.23
CA GLY A 35 -2.89 17.94 2.91
C GLY A 35 -1.73 17.03 2.52
N ASN A 36 -1.33 16.08 3.37
CA ASN A 36 -0.24 15.17 3.06
C ASN A 36 -0.62 14.27 1.86
N SER A 37 0.29 14.15 0.90
CA SER A 37 0.04 13.42 -0.34
C SER A 37 1.29 12.70 -0.82
N TYR A 38 1.11 11.54 -1.42
CA TYR A 38 2.19 10.74 -1.97
C TYR A 38 1.81 10.08 -3.29
N PRO A 39 2.78 9.86 -4.20
CA PRO A 39 2.53 9.24 -5.48
C PRO A 39 2.13 7.77 -5.32
N LEU A 40 1.27 7.31 -6.23
CA LEU A 40 0.88 5.90 -6.32
C LEU A 40 1.22 5.35 -7.71
N PRO A 41 1.43 4.04 -7.85
CA PRO A 41 1.58 3.40 -9.14
C PRO A 41 0.39 3.69 -10.07
N ASN A 42 0.69 4.03 -11.33
CA ASN A 42 -0.34 4.38 -12.31
C ASN A 42 -1.13 3.15 -12.80
N GLN A 43 -0.53 1.96 -12.67
CA GLN A 43 -1.06 0.68 -13.12
C GLN A 43 -1.35 -0.23 -11.92
N GLY A 44 -2.27 -1.16 -12.13
CA GLY A 44 -2.73 -2.10 -11.11
C GLY A 44 -3.98 -1.64 -10.37
N ARG A 45 -4.55 -2.58 -9.64
CA ARG A 45 -5.58 -2.36 -8.62
C ARG A 45 -4.86 -2.06 -7.30
N ILE A 46 -5.42 -1.14 -6.53
CA ILE A 46 -4.87 -0.72 -5.23
C ILE A 46 -5.87 -1.13 -4.17
N ASP A 47 -5.45 -1.98 -3.25
CA ASP A 47 -6.26 -2.40 -2.11
C ASP A 47 -5.51 -2.09 -0.81
N ASN A 48 -6.25 -1.82 0.26
CA ASN A 48 -5.66 -1.58 1.58
C ASN A 48 -5.34 -2.92 2.26
N SER A 49 -4.09 -3.12 2.71
CA SER A 49 -3.70 -4.35 3.42
C SER A 49 -4.14 -4.39 4.89
N ALA A 50 -4.69 -3.29 5.41
CA ALA A 50 -4.95 -3.04 6.84
C ALA A 50 -3.69 -3.09 7.74
N LEU A 51 -2.50 -3.30 7.16
CA LEU A 51 -1.24 -3.23 7.87
C LEU A 51 -0.71 -1.79 7.89
N ILE A 52 0.00 -1.45 8.95
CA ILE A 52 0.57 -0.13 9.15
C ILE A 52 2.08 -0.25 9.12
N CYS A 53 2.72 0.67 8.40
CA CYS A 53 4.15 0.74 8.33
C CYS A 53 4.78 1.15 9.67
N PRO A 54 5.65 0.35 10.31
CA PRO A 54 6.21 0.68 11.62
C PRO A 54 6.95 2.03 11.70
N GLN A 55 7.71 2.39 10.66
CA GLN A 55 8.51 3.62 10.71
C GLN A 55 7.68 4.90 10.55
N ARG A 56 6.76 4.90 9.59
CA ARG A 56 6.03 6.13 9.18
C ARG A 56 4.57 6.12 9.59
N LYS A 57 4.06 4.99 10.08
CA LYS A 57 2.67 4.79 10.49
C LYS A 57 1.64 5.00 9.37
N PHE A 58 2.06 4.90 8.10
CA PHE A 58 1.14 4.91 6.95
C PHE A 58 0.57 3.52 6.67
N PRO A 59 -0.64 3.43 6.11
CA PRO A 59 -1.19 2.16 5.65
C PRO A 59 -0.33 1.59 4.52
N ILE A 60 -0.07 0.29 4.58
CA ILE A 60 0.61 -0.44 3.52
C ILE A 60 -0.45 -0.83 2.48
N LEU A 61 -0.18 -0.52 1.22
CA LEU A 61 -1.08 -0.79 0.11
C LEU A 61 -0.63 -2.03 -0.65
N ILE A 62 -1.59 -2.77 -1.18
CA ILE A 62 -1.39 -3.93 -2.06
C ILE A 62 -1.62 -3.46 -3.48
N ILE A 63 -0.62 -3.66 -4.34
CA ILE A 63 -0.71 -3.33 -5.76
C ILE A 63 -0.77 -4.61 -6.57
N GLU A 64 -1.94 -4.90 -7.12
CA GLU A 64 -2.17 -6.07 -7.97
C GLU A 64 -2.14 -5.67 -9.44
N ILE A 65 -1.22 -6.23 -10.22
CA ILE A 65 -1.15 -6.03 -11.66
C ILE A 65 -1.42 -7.38 -12.31
N LYS A 66 -2.30 -7.39 -13.32
CA LYS A 66 -2.61 -8.60 -14.09
C LYS A 66 -1.31 -9.24 -14.60
N ASP A 67 -1.19 -10.56 -14.44
CA ASP A 67 -0.06 -11.37 -14.90
C ASP A 67 1.30 -11.02 -14.23
N LYS A 68 1.29 -10.31 -13.10
CA LYS A 68 2.49 -10.03 -12.30
C LYS A 68 2.24 -10.31 -10.82
N LYS A 69 3.28 -10.72 -10.10
CA LYS A 69 3.22 -10.86 -8.65
C LYS A 69 2.86 -9.51 -8.01
N ALA A 70 1.88 -9.52 -7.12
CA ALA A 70 1.51 -8.33 -6.37
C ALA A 70 2.70 -7.85 -5.52
N TYR A 71 2.77 -6.55 -5.29
CA TYR A 71 3.81 -5.97 -4.44
C TYR A 71 3.20 -4.95 -3.48
N PHE A 72 3.90 -4.70 -2.39
CA PHE A 72 3.48 -3.71 -1.41
C PHE A 72 3.96 -2.32 -1.82
N TRP A 73 3.18 -1.31 -1.48
CA TRP A 73 3.51 0.08 -1.72
C TRP A 73 3.19 0.92 -0.50
N VAL A 74 4.07 1.87 -0.22
CA VAL A 74 3.93 2.91 0.80
C VAL A 74 4.73 4.12 0.30
N ASP A 75 4.42 5.31 0.79
CA ASP A 75 5.09 6.57 0.43
C ASP A 75 6.63 6.46 0.43
N ASN A 76 7.19 5.74 1.40
CA ASN A 76 8.63 5.61 1.60
C ASN A 76 8.99 4.22 2.16
N PRO A 77 10.26 3.78 2.05
CA PRO A 77 10.71 2.50 2.59
C PRO A 77 10.25 2.30 4.03
N CYS A 78 9.59 1.18 4.28
CA CYS A 78 8.97 0.91 5.56
C CYS A 78 9.88 0.23 6.59
N TYR A 79 10.91 -0.43 6.08
CA TYR A 79 11.82 -1.26 6.86
C TYR A 79 13.25 -0.87 6.51
N ASP A 80 14.10 -0.72 7.52
CA ASP A 80 15.52 -0.42 7.38
C ASP A 80 16.31 -1.73 7.33
N CYS A 81 16.07 -2.53 6.30
CA CYS A 81 16.71 -3.81 6.13
C CYS A 81 17.72 -3.72 4.98
N GLU A 82 19.00 -3.97 5.28
CA GLU A 82 20.06 -4.00 4.27
C GLU A 82 19.82 -5.05 3.17
N LYS A 83 19.08 -6.13 3.50
CA LYS A 83 18.68 -7.18 2.57
C LYS A 83 17.21 -7.55 2.75
N TYR A 84 16.44 -7.42 1.66
CA TYR A 84 15.01 -7.74 1.61
C TYR A 84 14.68 -9.16 2.12
N ASN A 85 15.49 -10.16 1.74
CA ASN A 85 15.21 -11.58 2.05
C ASN A 85 15.40 -11.94 3.54
N ASN A 86 16.23 -11.19 4.27
CA ASN A 86 16.53 -11.46 5.68
C ASN A 86 15.77 -10.53 6.63
N CYS A 87 14.86 -9.73 6.10
CA CYS A 87 14.10 -8.77 6.88
C CYS A 87 12.91 -9.47 7.55
N GLU A 88 13.00 -9.75 8.86
CA GLU A 88 11.91 -10.36 9.64
C GLU A 88 10.56 -9.65 9.44
N PRO A 89 10.48 -8.30 9.47
CA PRO A 89 9.21 -7.60 9.25
C PRO A 89 8.61 -7.84 7.86
N VAL A 90 9.45 -8.02 6.84
CA VAL A 90 8.98 -8.33 5.47
C VAL A 90 8.48 -9.77 5.40
N GLN A 91 9.13 -10.71 6.10
CA GLN A 91 8.66 -12.09 6.17
C GLN A 91 7.32 -12.19 6.88
N GLU A 92 7.10 -11.44 7.95
CA GLU A 92 5.79 -11.34 8.61
C GLU A 92 4.74 -10.74 7.68
N LEU A 93 5.06 -9.66 6.97
CA LEU A 93 4.17 -9.06 5.98
C LEU A 93 3.77 -10.08 4.89
N ILE A 94 4.73 -10.85 4.38
CA ILE A 94 4.47 -11.90 3.39
C ILE A 94 3.55 -12.99 3.98
N LYS A 95 3.73 -13.41 5.23
CA LYS A 95 2.85 -14.38 5.90
C LYS A 95 1.42 -13.85 6.01
N GLU A 96 1.23 -12.59 6.35
CA GLU A 96 -0.10 -11.96 6.40
C GLU A 96 -0.73 -11.92 4.99
N PHE A 97 0.05 -11.64 3.95
CA PHE A 97 -0.44 -11.61 2.58
C PHE A 97 -0.85 -12.99 2.06
N ILE A 98 -0.12 -14.03 2.46
CA ILE A 98 -0.50 -15.43 2.20
C ILE A 98 -1.83 -15.76 2.90
N LYS A 99 -2.06 -15.25 4.13
CA LYS A 99 -3.36 -15.41 4.82
C LYS A 99 -4.49 -14.65 4.12
N MET A 100 -4.18 -13.51 3.51
CA MET A 100 -5.13 -12.69 2.75
C MET A 100 -5.33 -13.16 1.29
N GLU A 101 -4.71 -14.28 0.88
CA GLU A 101 -4.81 -14.87 -0.47
C GLU A 101 -4.45 -13.88 -1.60
N VAL A 102 -3.47 -12.99 -1.36
CA VAL A 102 -3.04 -11.98 -2.33
C VAL A 102 -2.40 -12.62 -3.57
N TYR A 103 -2.70 -12.09 -4.76
CA TYR A 103 -2.23 -12.67 -6.02
C TYR A 103 -0.69 -12.77 -6.10
N GLY A 104 -0.18 -13.98 -6.34
CA GLY A 104 1.26 -14.28 -6.39
C GLY A 104 1.90 -14.61 -5.03
N TYR A 105 1.10 -14.69 -3.95
CA TYR A 105 1.47 -15.20 -2.63
C TYR A 105 0.58 -16.40 -2.28
N THR A 106 0.73 -17.51 -3.01
CA THR A 106 0.06 -18.76 -2.68
C THR A 106 0.82 -19.50 -1.59
N LYS A 107 0.11 -20.13 -0.64
CA LYS A 107 0.68 -21.23 0.14
C LYS A 107 1.15 -22.28 -0.87
N GLU A 108 2.46 -22.49 -1.01
CA GLU A 108 2.94 -23.74 -1.57
C GLU A 108 2.35 -24.86 -0.73
N LYS A 109 1.70 -25.80 -1.43
CA LYS A 109 0.97 -26.92 -0.85
C LYS A 109 1.94 -28.01 -0.43
#